data_AF-D9QTP9-F1
#
_entry.id   AF-D9QTP9-F1
#
_cell.length_a   1.000
_cell.length_b   1.000
_cell.length_c   1.000
_cell.angle_alpha   90.00
_cell.angle_beta   90.00
_cell.angle_gamma   90.00
#
_symmetry.space_group_name_H-M   'P 1'
#
loop_
_entity.id
_entity.type
_entity.pdbx_description
1 polymer ?
#
loop_
_entity_poly.entity_id
_entity_poly.type
_entity_poly.pdbx_seq_one_letter_code
_entity_poly.pdbx_strand_id
1 'polypeptide(L)'
;MKVNEDAVPKIEEQVELYQELLEVLKKENQLLTEDKDVSDLQEQKREIKDEIADINTELNVKFTISQGDKLRVIMNSDSEKLNQLKPTLEEVYELEQKNQQALNAK
;
A
#
# COMPACT_ATOMS: atom_id res chain seq x y z
N MET A 1 21.91 -2.88 -15.48
CA MET A 1 21.79 -1.71 -14.58
C MET A 1 21.91 -2.26 -13.17
N LYS A 2 22.83 -1.77 -12.33
CA LYS A 2 22.87 -2.19 -10.92
C LYS A 2 21.68 -1.55 -10.23
N VAL A 3 20.89 -2.35 -9.52
CA VAL A 3 19.87 -1.84 -8.60
C VAL A 3 20.60 -0.95 -7.59
N ASN A 4 20.08 0.25 -7.36
CA ASN A 4 20.59 1.06 -6.26
C ASN A 4 20.16 0.38 -4.95
N GLU A 5 21.09 -0.28 -4.27
CA GLU A 5 20.82 -1.01 -3.02
C GLU A 5 20.20 -0.09 -1.95
N ASP A 6 20.49 1.21 -2.01
CA ASP A 6 19.91 2.23 -1.13
C ASP A 6 18.41 2.47 -1.36
N ALA A 7 17.84 1.98 -2.47
CA ALA A 7 16.41 2.07 -2.76
C ALA A 7 15.61 0.93 -2.11
N VAL A 8 16.26 -0.18 -1.72
CA VAL A 8 15.59 -1.34 -1.12
C VAL A 8 14.85 -0.97 0.17
N PRO A 9 15.46 -0.25 1.13
CA PRO A 9 14.76 0.15 2.36
C PRO A 9 13.52 1.01 2.09
N LYS A 10 13.57 1.87 1.06
CA LYS A 10 12.43 2.70 0.65
C LYS A 10 11.30 1.89 0.02
N ILE A 11 11.64 0.84 -0.72
CA ILE A 11 10.64 -0.10 -1.25
C ILE A 11 10.03 -0.91 -0.09
N GLU A 12 10.83 -1.32 0.90
CA GLU A 12 10.32 -2.02 2.10
C GLU A 12 9.39 -1.14 2.95
N GLU A 13 9.75 0.12 3.19
CA GLU A 13 8.90 1.13 3.84
C GLU A 13 7.54 1.25 3.14
N GLN A 14 7.54 1.23 1.80
CA GLN A 14 6.30 1.26 1.06
C GLN A 14 5.45 -0.01 1.23
N VAL A 15 6.06 -1.18 1.35
CA VAL A 15 5.33 -2.42 1.66
C VAL A 15 4.66 -2.31 3.03
N GLU A 16 5.34 -1.75 4.02
CA GLU A 16 4.79 -1.52 5.36
C GLU A 16 3.56 -0.61 5.30
N LEU A 17 3.62 0.50 4.56
CA LEU A 17 2.47 1.37 4.34
C LEU A 17 1.30 0.65 3.66
N TYR A 18 1.55 -0.26 2.71
CA TYR A 18 0.49 -1.07 2.12
C TYR A 18 -0.13 -2.05 3.12
N GLN A 19 0.66 -2.58 4.06
CA GLN A 19 0.15 -3.44 5.13
C GLN A 19 -0.68 -2.64 6.14
N GLU A 20 -0.25 -1.42 6.49
CA GLU A 20 -1.04 -0.51 7.33
C GLU A 20 -2.35 -0.11 6.66
N LEU A 21 -2.30 0.23 5.37
CA LEU A 21 -3.50 0.50 4.57
C LEU A 21 -4.47 -0.69 4.60
N LEU A 22 -3.95 -1.91 4.47
CA LEU A 22 -4.75 -3.13 4.53
C LEU A 22 -5.46 -3.28 5.89
N GLU A 23 -4.79 -2.98 7.00
CA GLU A 23 -5.41 -3.01 8.33
C GLU A 23 -6.50 -1.95 8.49
N VAL A 24 -6.27 -0.73 8.01
CA VAL A 24 -7.26 0.36 8.01
C VAL A 24 -8.49 -0.05 7.20
N LEU A 25 -8.29 -0.64 6.01
CA LEU A 25 -9.39 -1.11 5.16
C LEU A 25 -10.18 -2.25 5.79
N LYS A 26 -9.51 -3.18 6.50
CA LYS A 26 -10.18 -4.26 7.25
C LYS A 26 -11.05 -3.69 8.37
N LYS A 27 -10.54 -2.73 9.14
CA LYS A 27 -11.31 -2.03 10.19
C LYS A 27 -12.47 -1.24 9.59
N GLU A 28 -12.26 -0.53 8.48
CA GLU A 28 -13.30 0.22 7.77
C GLU A 28 -14.41 -0.72 7.30
N ASN A 29 -14.06 -1.89 6.74
CA ASN A 29 -15.04 -2.89 6.31
C ASN A 29 -15.90 -3.40 7.47
N GLN A 30 -15.27 -3.69 8.60
CA GLN A 30 -15.97 -4.16 9.79
C GLN A 30 -16.96 -3.09 10.30
N LEU A 31 -16.50 -1.85 10.46
CA LEU A 31 -17.35 -0.76 10.93
C LEU A 31 -18.49 -0.44 9.96
N LEU A 32 -18.24 -0.50 8.65
CA LEU A 32 -19.28 -0.32 7.64
C LEU A 32 -20.36 -1.40 7.75
N THR A 33 -19.97 -2.66 7.99
CA THR A 33 -20.90 -3.79 8.18
C THR A 33 -21.74 -3.64 9.46
N GLU A 34 -21.20 -2.97 10.48
CA GLU A 34 -21.86 -2.69 11.75
C GLU A 34 -22.64 -1.35 11.76
N ASP A 35 -22.78 -0.69 10.60
CA ASP A 35 -23.42 0.62 10.45
C ASP A 35 -22.82 1.74 11.32
N LYS A 36 -21.50 1.66 11.56
CA LYS A 36 -20.75 2.65 12.33
C LYS A 36 -20.09 3.71 11.44
N ASP A 37 -19.77 4.84 12.06
CA ASP A 37 -18.99 5.89 11.44
C ASP A 37 -17.57 5.42 11.13
N VAL A 38 -17.04 5.87 9.99
CA VAL A 38 -15.71 5.51 9.48
C VAL A 38 -14.90 6.75 9.06
N SER A 39 -15.38 7.95 9.38
CA SER A 39 -14.74 9.22 9.00
C SER A 39 -13.25 9.27 9.38
N ASP A 40 -12.90 8.87 10.61
CA ASP A 40 -11.51 8.82 11.08
C ASP A 40 -10.65 7.84 10.26
N LEU A 41 -11.20 6.68 9.89
CA LEU A 41 -10.48 5.70 9.07
C LEU A 41 -10.30 6.17 7.63
N GLN A 42 -11.22 6.99 7.11
CA GLN A 42 -11.09 7.58 5.78
C GLN A 42 -9.98 8.62 5.72
N GLU A 43 -9.79 9.41 6.78
CA GLU A 43 -8.65 10.34 6.86
C GLU A 43 -7.32 9.58 7.01
N GLN A 44 -7.25 8.57 7.89
CA GLN A 44 -6.05 7.72 8.01
C GLN A 44 -5.68 7.04 6.69
N LYS A 45 -6.68 6.53 5.95
CA LYS A 45 -6.47 5.94 4.62
C LYS A 45 -5.89 6.96 3.63
N ARG A 46 -6.34 8.21 3.70
CA ARG A 46 -5.83 9.29 2.85
C ARG A 46 -4.38 9.61 3.19
N GLU A 47 -4.05 9.77 4.47
CA GLU A 47 -2.68 10.05 4.94
C GLU A 47 -1.70 8.96 4.46
N ILE A 48 -2.04 7.68 4.65
CA ILE A 48 -1.20 6.56 4.19
C ILE A 48 -1.01 6.58 2.67
N LYS A 49 -2.05 6.91 1.90
CA LYS A 49 -1.95 7.03 0.43
C LYS A 49 -1.04 8.18 -0.01
N ASP A 50 -1.09 9.29 0.70
CA ASP A 50 -0.23 10.44 0.45
C ASP A 50 1.24 10.06 0.73
N GLU A 51 1.52 9.34 1.83
CA GLU A 51 2.87 8.83 2.14
C GLU A 51 3.38 7.84 1.08
N ILE A 52 2.53 6.91 0.60
CA ILE A 52 2.87 6.00 -0.49
C ILE A 52 3.23 6.77 -1.77
N ALA A 53 2.51 7.87 -2.06
CA ALA A 53 2.77 8.72 -3.21
C ALA A 53 4.10 9.47 -3.08
N ASP A 54 4.43 9.93 -1.88
CA ASP A 54 5.71 10.57 -1.57
C ASP A 54 6.88 9.60 -1.75
N ILE A 55 6.77 8.36 -1.25
CA ILE A 55 7.80 7.32 -1.48
C ILE A 55 7.95 7.01 -2.98
N ASN A 56 6.85 6.90 -3.73
CA ASN A 56 6.93 6.70 -5.18
C ASN A 56 7.67 7.85 -5.88
N THR A 57 7.43 9.09 -5.45
CA THR A 57 8.11 10.27 -5.96
C THR A 57 9.59 10.25 -5.61
N GLU A 58 9.93 9.90 -4.37
CA GLU A 58 11.32 9.77 -3.92
C GLU A 58 12.08 8.67 -4.69
N LEU A 59 11.48 7.50 -4.86
CA LEU A 59 12.05 6.40 -5.65
C LEU A 59 12.30 6.81 -7.11
N ASN A 60 11.37 7.54 -7.71
CA ASN A 60 11.50 7.99 -9.10
C ASN A 60 12.56 9.11 -9.23
N VAL A 61 12.50 10.13 -8.37
CA VAL A 61 13.32 11.35 -8.53
C VAL A 61 14.72 11.18 -7.94
N LYS A 62 14.85 10.67 -6.71
CA LYS A 62 16.16 10.56 -6.03
C LYS A 62 16.90 9.28 -6.45
N PHE A 63 16.18 8.17 -6.54
CA PHE A 63 16.78 6.87 -6.81
C PHE A 63 16.73 6.48 -8.30
N THR A 64 16.01 7.25 -9.14
CA THR A 64 15.84 6.96 -10.58
C THR A 64 15.31 5.54 -10.83
N ILE A 65 14.49 5.03 -9.91
CA ILE A 65 13.90 3.69 -10.00
C ILE A 65 12.57 3.80 -10.75
N SER A 66 12.54 3.21 -11.95
CA SER A 66 11.29 3.04 -12.69
C SER A 66 10.39 1.96 -12.06
N GLN A 67 9.11 1.94 -12.42
CA GLN A 67 8.20 0.86 -11.99
C GLN A 67 8.71 -0.54 -12.40
N GLY A 68 9.31 -0.66 -13.59
CA GLY A 68 9.89 -1.93 -14.06
C GLY A 68 11.11 -2.37 -13.24
N ASP A 69 11.95 -1.42 -12.82
CA ASP A 69 13.10 -1.71 -11.95
C ASP A 69 12.64 -2.11 -10.55
N LYS A 70 11.66 -1.41 -9.99
CA LYS A 70 11.05 -1.74 -8.71
C LYS A 70 10.51 -3.18 -8.69
N LEU A 71 9.76 -3.57 -9.73
CA LEU A 71 9.28 -4.95 -9.88
C LEU A 71 10.42 -5.96 -9.92
N ARG A 72 11.53 -5.64 -10.62
CA ARG A 72 12.72 -6.50 -10.62
C ARG A 72 13.37 -6.60 -9.25
N VAL A 73 13.41 -5.52 -8.48
CA VAL A 73 13.93 -5.54 -7.10
C VAL A 73 13.08 -6.48 -6.25
N ILE A 74 11.75 -6.33 -6.30
CA ILE A 74 10.83 -7.17 -5.54
C ILE A 74 10.96 -8.64 -5.94
N MET A 75 10.97 -8.95 -7.24
CA MET A 75 11.03 -10.33 -7.74
C MET A 75 12.36 -11.05 -7.49
N ASN A 76 13.46 -10.30 -7.35
CA ASN A 76 14.80 -10.87 -7.13
C ASN A 76 15.30 -10.68 -5.68
N SER A 77 14.43 -10.25 -4.77
CA SER A 77 14.78 -10.07 -3.37
C SER A 77 14.47 -11.32 -2.55
N ASP A 78 15.40 -11.69 -1.67
CA ASP A 78 15.17 -12.68 -0.62
C ASP A 78 14.41 -12.08 0.59
N SER A 79 14.07 -10.79 0.55
CA SER A 79 13.29 -10.14 1.61
C SER A 79 11.87 -10.70 1.67
N GLU A 80 11.54 -11.35 2.78
CA GLU A 80 10.18 -11.82 3.06
C GLU A 80 9.17 -10.68 2.96
N LYS A 81 9.55 -9.46 3.38
CA LYS A 81 8.69 -8.27 3.27
C LYS A 81 8.35 -7.95 1.83
N LEU A 82 9.35 -7.86 0.94
CA LEU A 82 9.10 -7.54 -0.47
C LEU A 82 8.24 -8.61 -1.15
N ASN A 83 8.40 -9.87 -0.76
CA ASN A 83 7.57 -10.96 -1.25
C ASN A 83 6.08 -10.86 -0.82
N GLN A 84 5.76 -10.13 0.25
CA GLN A 84 4.38 -9.87 0.66
C GLN A 84 3.69 -8.76 -0.15
N LEU A 85 4.42 -7.95 -0.93
CA LEU A 85 3.79 -6.81 -1.61
C LEU A 85 2.64 -7.23 -2.52
N LYS A 86 2.84 -8.28 -3.33
CA LYS A 86 1.83 -8.73 -4.29
C LYS A 86 0.53 -9.19 -3.60
N PRO A 87 0.54 -10.15 -2.65
CA PRO A 87 -0.68 -10.55 -1.96
C PRO A 87 -1.30 -9.39 -1.17
N THR A 88 -0.51 -8.50 -0.55
CA THR A 88 -1.04 -7.32 0.14
C THR A 88 -1.81 -6.40 -0.82
N LEU A 89 -1.27 -6.12 -2.02
CA LEU A 89 -1.95 -5.27 -3.00
C LEU A 89 -3.26 -5.89 -3.52
N GLU A 90 -3.30 -7.21 -3.71
CA GLU A 90 -4.50 -7.93 -4.09
C GLU A 90 -5.59 -7.78 -3.02
N GLU A 91 -5.25 -8.00 -1.73
CA GLU A 91 -6.20 -7.82 -0.63
C GLU A 91 -6.68 -6.36 -0.46
N VAL A 92 -5.77 -5.38 -0.60
CA VAL A 92 -6.11 -3.95 -0.55
C VAL A 92 -7.16 -3.63 -1.62
N TYR A 93 -6.93 -4.05 -2.86
CA TYR A 93 -7.88 -3.79 -3.95
C TYR A 93 -9.25 -4.42 -3.72
N GLU A 94 -9.29 -5.67 -3.25
CA GLU A 94 -10.55 -6.35 -2.94
C GLU A 94 -11.32 -5.65 -1.81
N LEU A 95 -10.63 -5.21 -0.76
CA LEU A 95 -11.27 -4.53 0.37
C LEU A 95 -11.74 -3.12 0.02
N GLU A 96 -10.99 -2.38 -0.80
CA GLU A 96 -11.44 -1.08 -1.32
C GLU A 96 -12.75 -1.21 -2.09
N GLN A 97 -12.87 -2.23 -2.95
CA GLN A 97 -14.12 -2.49 -3.66
C GLN A 97 -15.27 -2.83 -2.71
N LYS A 98 -15.02 -3.70 -1.71
CA LYS A 98 -16.03 -4.07 -0.72
C LYS A 98 -16.49 -2.86 0.11
N ASN A 99 -15.55 -2.02 0.57
CA ASN A 99 -15.86 -0.82 1.35
C ASN A 99 -16.65 0.18 0.52
N GLN A 100 -16.29 0.39 -0.75
CA GLN A 100 -17.02 1.26 -1.65
C GLN A 100 -18.46 0.77 -1.90
N GLN A 101 -18.64 -0.54 -2.09
CA GLN A 101 -19.97 -1.15 -2.23
C GLN A 101 -20.80 -0.97 -0.96
N ALA A 102 -20.21 -1.21 0.20
CA ALA A 102 -20.89 -1.04 1.49
C ALA A 102 -21.27 0.42 1.77
N LEU A 103 -20.42 1.38 1.39
CA LEU A 103 -20.71 2.82 1.50
C LEU A 103 -21.87 3.24 0.59
N ASN A 104 -21.92 2.73 -0.64
CA ASN A 104 -22.96 3.08 -1.62
C ASN A 104 -24.31 2.38 -1.35
N ALA A 105 -24.32 1.33 -0.53
CA ALA A 105 -25.52 0.59 -0.16
C ALA A 105 -26.27 1.22 1.03
N LYS A 106 -25.69 2.25 1.66
CA LYS A 106 -26.29 3.04 2.73
C LYS A 106 -27.01 4.27 2.16
#